data_AF-A0A1S2XL84-F1
#
_entry.id   AF-A0A1S2XL84-F1
#
_cell.length_a   1.000
_cell.length_b   1.000
_cell.length_c   1.000
_cell.angle_alpha   90.00
_cell.angle_beta   90.00
_cell.angle_gamma   90.00
#
_symmetry.space_group_name_H-M   'P 1'
#
loop_
_entity.id
_entity.type
_entity.pdbx_description
1 polymer ?
#
loop_
_entity_poly.entity_id
_entity_poly.type
_entity_poly.pdbx_seq_one_letter_code
_entity_poly.pdbx_strand_id
1 'polypeptide(L)'
;MSRERERYLDEIGKKKEGDGCFKKGRMLGGSGTLNTTTPCAACKLLRRRCAQECPFSPYFSPHEPQKFASVHKIFGASNVSKMLMEVSENQRADAANSLVYEANVRLRDPVYGCMGAISSLQQQVQSLLSELNAIREEIHKYKLIEANMLPSSEATVSIATLPTPSTTTLPMLPSSIYTQQDNPTNYNTISTDHISYFN
;
A
#
# COMPACT_ATOMS: atom_id res chain seq x y z
N MET A 1 -27.13 -13.72 -2.89
CA MET A 1 -25.88 -14.50 -3.08
C MET A 1 -25.13 -14.70 -1.75
N SER A 2 -25.86 -14.94 -0.64
CA SER A 2 -25.28 -14.86 0.72
C SER A 2 -25.02 -16.22 1.36
N ARG A 3 -25.71 -17.28 0.92
CA ARG A 3 -25.65 -18.62 1.53
C ARG A 3 -24.37 -19.42 1.22
N GLU A 4 -23.57 -18.96 0.27
CA GLU A 4 -22.33 -19.61 -0.16
C GLU A 4 -21.11 -19.00 0.55
N ARG A 5 -21.16 -17.70 0.87
CA ARG A 5 -20.19 -17.00 1.73
C ARG A 5 -20.28 -17.46 3.19
N GLU A 6 -21.48 -17.78 3.67
CA GLU A 6 -21.72 -18.24 5.05
C GLU A 6 -21.24 -19.69 5.27
N ARG A 7 -21.47 -20.57 4.29
CA ARG A 7 -20.95 -21.96 4.33
C ARG A 7 -19.42 -22.03 4.34
N TYR A 8 -18.73 -21.08 3.68
CA TYR A 8 -17.26 -21.06 3.63
C TYR A 8 -16.62 -20.65 4.97
N LEU A 9 -17.26 -19.78 5.73
CA LEU A 9 -16.80 -19.40 7.07
C LEU A 9 -17.07 -20.52 8.10
N ASP A 10 -18.20 -21.23 7.98
CA ASP A 10 -18.53 -22.37 8.84
C ASP A 10 -17.60 -23.58 8.63
N GLU A 11 -17.10 -23.82 7.41
CA GLU A 11 -16.14 -24.90 7.15
C GLU A 11 -14.74 -24.62 7.73
N ILE A 12 -14.38 -23.35 7.95
CA ILE A 12 -13.10 -22.96 8.56
C ILE A 12 -13.21 -22.93 10.09
N GLY A 13 -14.40 -22.66 10.64
CA GLY A 13 -14.64 -22.53 12.09
C GLY A 13 -14.73 -23.84 12.87
N LYS A 14 -15.03 -24.98 12.23
CA LYS A 14 -15.23 -26.28 12.93
C LYS A 14 -13.99 -27.15 13.15
N LYS A 15 -12.78 -26.64 12.88
CA LYS A 15 -11.51 -27.31 13.23
C LYS A 15 -10.83 -26.63 14.41
N LYS A 16 -11.55 -26.48 15.51
CA LYS A 16 -10.95 -26.37 16.84
C LYS A 16 -11.61 -27.41 17.73
N GLU A 17 -10.75 -28.13 18.42
CA GLU A 17 -10.98 -29.21 19.38
C GLU A 17 -11.12 -30.62 18.78
N GLY A 18 -10.11 -31.43 19.11
CA GLY A 18 -9.90 -32.78 18.63
C GLY A 18 -8.49 -33.23 18.96
N ASP A 19 -8.17 -33.32 20.25
CA ASP A 19 -7.11 -34.19 20.74
C ASP A 19 -7.33 -35.59 20.17
N GLY A 20 -6.34 -36.11 19.45
CA GLY A 20 -6.49 -37.36 18.73
C GLY A 20 -5.19 -37.80 18.05
N CYS A 21 -4.30 -38.42 18.82
CA CYS A 21 -3.25 -39.27 18.30
C CYS A 21 -3.87 -40.44 17.52
N PHE A 22 -3.67 -40.51 16.19
CA PHE A 22 -3.91 -41.73 15.43
C PHE A 22 -2.71 -42.08 14.55
N LYS A 23 -2.13 -43.24 14.87
CA LYS A 23 -1.06 -43.92 14.14
C LYS A 23 -1.64 -44.72 12.96
N LYS A 24 -0.74 -44.94 11.99
CA LYS A 24 -0.63 -46.01 10.96
C LYS A 24 -1.33 -45.84 9.61
N GLY A 25 -0.47 -45.77 8.58
CA GLY A 25 -0.72 -46.17 7.19
C GLY A 25 0.52 -45.86 6.34
N ARG A 26 1.41 -46.83 6.14
CA ARG A 26 2.64 -46.72 5.33
C ARG A 26 2.33 -46.84 3.83
N MET A 27 3.02 -46.07 2.98
CA MET A 27 3.67 -46.58 1.75
C MET A 27 5.00 -45.84 1.53
N LEU A 28 5.98 -46.58 1.03
CA LEU A 28 7.42 -46.32 1.10
C LEU A 28 7.92 -45.33 0.03
N GLY A 29 9.02 -44.62 0.36
CA GLY A 29 9.93 -44.03 -0.62
C GLY A 29 10.80 -42.90 -0.06
N GLY A 30 12.04 -43.22 0.33
CA GLY A 30 13.13 -42.23 0.50
C GLY A 30 13.63 -41.99 1.92
N SER A 31 14.75 -42.65 2.24
CA SER A 31 15.58 -42.44 3.44
C SER A 31 16.15 -41.02 3.48
N GLY A 32 16.05 -40.37 4.63
CA GLY A 32 16.60 -39.05 4.91
C GLY A 32 16.08 -38.59 6.27
N THR A 33 16.98 -38.50 7.23
CA THR A 33 16.83 -38.02 8.63
C THR A 33 15.58 -37.18 8.86
N LEU A 34 14.68 -37.68 9.72
CA LEU A 34 13.48 -36.96 10.14
C LEU A 34 13.85 -35.92 11.19
N ASN A 35 14.29 -34.77 10.70
CA ASN A 35 14.22 -33.52 11.43
C ASN A 35 12.72 -33.25 11.57
N THR A 36 12.21 -33.13 12.79
CA THR A 36 10.83 -32.74 13.07
C THR A 36 10.62 -31.26 12.72
N THR A 37 10.83 -30.90 11.45
CA THR A 37 10.58 -29.56 10.96
C THR A 37 9.09 -29.45 10.68
N THR A 38 8.37 -28.72 11.53
CA THR A 38 6.98 -28.34 11.29
C THR A 38 6.88 -27.76 9.87
N PRO A 39 6.06 -28.34 8.97
CA PRO A 39 6.00 -27.85 7.60
C PRO A 39 5.45 -26.43 7.59
N CYS A 40 6.01 -25.56 6.73
CA CYS A 40 5.48 -24.21 6.54
C CYS A 40 4.02 -24.24 6.04
N ALA A 41 3.31 -23.11 6.13
CA ALA A 41 1.91 -23.04 5.72
C ALA A 41 1.70 -23.48 4.26
N ALA A 42 2.64 -23.16 3.37
CA ALA A 42 2.60 -23.57 1.98
C ALA A 42 2.65 -25.07 1.79
N CYS A 43 3.66 -25.72 2.37
CA CYS A 43 3.85 -27.16 2.26
C CYS A 43 2.71 -27.93 2.94
N LYS A 44 2.18 -27.39 4.05
CA LYS A 44 1.00 -27.94 4.73
C LYS A 44 -0.24 -27.88 3.84
N LEU A 45 -0.51 -26.75 3.18
CA LEU A 45 -1.66 -26.59 2.26
C LEU A 45 -1.51 -27.46 1.00
N LEU A 46 -0.31 -27.51 0.42
CA LEU A 46 0.00 -28.27 -0.79
C LEU A 46 0.21 -29.77 -0.54
N ARG A 47 0.11 -30.23 0.71
CA ARG A 47 0.29 -31.64 1.12
C ARG A 47 1.60 -32.28 0.63
N ARG A 48 2.70 -31.51 0.67
CA ARG A 48 4.05 -31.97 0.28
C ARG A 48 5.06 -31.83 1.42
N ARG A 49 6.19 -32.53 1.33
CA ARG A 49 7.29 -32.40 2.30
C ARG A 49 7.90 -31.00 2.23
N CYS A 50 8.13 -30.38 3.39
CA CYS A 50 8.87 -29.13 3.48
C CYS A 50 10.38 -29.44 3.47
N ALA A 51 11.08 -29.05 2.41
CA ALA A 51 12.54 -29.15 2.32
C ALA A 51 13.21 -28.13 3.25
N GLN A 52 14.51 -28.32 3.54
CA GLN A 52 15.30 -27.35 4.31
C GLN A 52 15.36 -26.00 3.58
N GLU A 53 15.63 -26.03 2.27
CA GLU A 53 15.63 -24.86 1.38
C GLU A 53 14.26 -24.64 0.70
N CYS A 54 13.20 -24.56 1.51
CA CYS A 54 11.85 -24.30 0.97
C CYS A 54 11.67 -22.80 0.69
N PRO A 55 11.35 -22.38 -0.56
CA PRO A 55 11.23 -20.97 -0.94
C PRO A 55 10.10 -20.24 -0.22
N PHE A 56 9.15 -20.97 0.37
CA PHE A 56 8.02 -20.41 1.11
C PHE A 56 8.24 -20.37 2.62
N SER A 57 9.18 -21.15 3.15
CA SER A 57 9.30 -21.35 4.60
C SER A 57 9.63 -20.07 5.38
N PRO A 58 10.52 -19.18 4.90
CA PRO A 58 10.83 -17.95 5.61
C PRO A 58 9.65 -16.96 5.71
N TYR A 59 8.72 -17.01 4.76
CA TYR A 59 7.68 -15.99 4.59
C TYR A 59 6.27 -16.46 5.01
N PHE A 60 6.02 -17.78 4.99
CA PHE A 60 4.71 -18.35 5.26
C PHE A 60 4.75 -19.29 6.48
N SER A 61 4.65 -18.68 7.67
CA SER A 61 4.63 -19.38 8.96
C SER A 61 3.45 -20.37 9.07
N PRO A 62 3.65 -21.56 9.68
CA PRO A 62 2.56 -22.51 9.93
C PRO A 62 1.44 -21.96 10.84
N HIS A 63 1.73 -20.91 11.61
CA HIS A 63 0.75 -20.25 12.50
C HIS A 63 -0.22 -19.35 11.73
N GLU A 64 0.09 -18.97 10.50
CA GLU A 64 -0.71 -18.06 9.68
C GLU A 64 -1.11 -18.71 8.34
N PRO A 65 -1.84 -19.85 8.36
CA PRO A 65 -2.16 -20.61 7.15
C PRO A 65 -3.00 -19.81 6.14
N GLN A 66 -3.77 -18.83 6.63
CA GLN A 66 -4.62 -17.97 5.79
C GLN A 66 -3.79 -17.11 4.83
N LYS A 67 -2.60 -16.65 5.23
CA LYS A 67 -1.72 -15.85 4.35
C LYS A 67 -1.39 -16.62 3.07
N PHE A 68 -0.96 -17.87 3.21
CA PHE A 68 -0.65 -18.70 2.04
C PHE A 68 -1.90 -19.10 1.26
N ALA A 69 -3.01 -19.40 1.94
CA ALA A 69 -4.26 -19.74 1.28
C ALA A 69 -4.77 -18.63 0.35
N SER A 70 -4.71 -17.36 0.80
CA SER A 70 -5.11 -16.21 -0.01
C SER A 70 -4.23 -16.05 -1.25
N VAL A 71 -2.90 -16.04 -1.10
CA VAL A 71 -1.99 -15.87 -2.26
C VAL A 71 -2.05 -17.07 -3.20
N HIS A 72 -2.23 -18.27 -2.68
CA HIS A 72 -2.39 -19.47 -3.50
C HIS A 72 -3.66 -19.40 -4.36
N LYS A 73 -4.76 -18.87 -3.81
CA LYS A 73 -6.02 -18.74 -4.54
C LYS A 73 -5.95 -17.68 -5.64
N ILE A 74 -5.26 -16.57 -5.43
CA ILE A 74 -5.24 -15.44 -6.38
C ILE A 74 -4.10 -15.59 -7.40
N PHE A 75 -2.89 -15.92 -6.95
CA PHE A 75 -1.70 -15.96 -7.80
C PHE A 75 -1.31 -17.39 -8.17
N GLY A 76 -1.57 -18.37 -7.31
CA GLY A 76 -1.09 -19.75 -7.48
C GLY A 76 0.34 -19.94 -6.95
N ALA A 77 0.63 -21.15 -6.45
CA ALA A 77 1.90 -21.43 -5.76
C ALA A 77 3.13 -21.22 -6.67
N SER A 78 3.05 -21.67 -7.92
CA SER A 78 4.16 -21.56 -8.88
C SER A 78 4.50 -20.10 -9.20
N ASN A 79 3.49 -19.26 -9.40
CA ASN A 79 3.69 -17.84 -9.68
C ASN A 79 4.25 -17.10 -8.46
N VAL A 80 3.73 -17.39 -7.25
CA VAL A 80 4.30 -16.84 -6.01
C VAL A 80 5.76 -17.23 -5.86
N SER A 81 6.11 -18.49 -6.11
CA SER A 81 7.51 -18.93 -6.06
C SER A 81 8.37 -18.16 -7.07
N LYS A 82 7.89 -17.99 -8.30
CA LYS A 82 8.62 -17.27 -9.36
C LYS A 82 8.83 -15.80 -8.99
N MET A 83 7.78 -15.09 -8.58
CA MET A 83 7.86 -13.68 -8.18
C MET A 83 8.81 -13.48 -6.99
N LEU A 84 8.79 -14.37 -5.99
CA LEU A 84 9.73 -14.28 -4.87
C LEU A 84 11.18 -14.52 -5.31
N MET A 85 11.44 -15.39 -6.29
CA MET A 85 12.80 -15.64 -6.78
C MET A 85 13.33 -14.54 -7.70
N GLU A 86 12.45 -13.77 -8.35
CA GLU A 86 12.82 -12.59 -9.15
C GLU A 86 13.23 -11.39 -8.29
N VAL A 87 12.78 -11.35 -7.03
CA VAL A 87 13.11 -10.31 -6.06
C VAL A 87 14.38 -10.67 -5.27
N SER A 88 15.21 -9.67 -4.98
CA SER A 88 16.41 -9.82 -4.14
C SER A 88 16.05 -10.28 -2.72
N GLU A 89 16.92 -11.08 -2.10
CA GLU A 89 16.56 -11.81 -0.88
C GLU A 89 16.11 -10.91 0.28
N ASN A 90 16.72 -9.73 0.38
CA ASN A 90 16.40 -8.69 1.37
C ASN A 90 14.99 -8.11 1.22
N GLN A 91 14.39 -8.15 0.03
CA GLN A 91 13.07 -7.60 -0.29
C GLN A 91 11.98 -8.67 -0.36
N ARG A 92 12.34 -9.96 -0.35
CA ARG A 92 11.37 -11.07 -0.49
C ARG A 92 10.32 -11.09 0.62
N ALA A 93 10.67 -10.67 1.84
CA ALA A 93 9.72 -10.58 2.93
C ALA A 93 8.62 -9.53 2.64
N ASP A 94 9.02 -8.36 2.16
CA ASP A 94 8.09 -7.28 1.80
C ASP A 94 7.27 -7.63 0.55
N ALA A 95 7.89 -8.30 -0.43
CA ALA A 95 7.18 -8.83 -1.59
C ALA A 95 6.12 -9.86 -1.17
N ALA A 96 6.44 -10.79 -0.27
CA ALA A 96 5.47 -11.76 0.26
C ALA A 96 4.32 -11.06 0.99
N ASN A 97 4.60 -10.05 1.82
CA ASN A 97 3.58 -9.26 2.50
C ASN A 97 2.67 -8.51 1.51
N SER A 98 3.25 -7.93 0.46
CA SER A 98 2.51 -7.23 -0.61
C SER A 98 1.59 -8.17 -1.36
N LEU A 99 2.08 -9.36 -1.75
CA LEU A 99 1.26 -10.40 -2.37
C LEU A 99 0.09 -10.84 -1.46
N VAL A 100 0.34 -11.00 -0.16
CA VAL A 100 -0.71 -11.33 0.81
C VAL A 100 -1.76 -10.22 0.89
N TYR A 101 -1.33 -8.96 0.94
CA TYR A 101 -2.25 -7.82 0.94
C TYR A 101 -3.11 -7.80 -0.32
N GLU A 102 -2.50 -7.84 -1.50
CA GLU A 102 -3.20 -7.81 -2.79
C GLU A 102 -4.17 -8.98 -2.93
N ALA A 103 -3.76 -10.18 -2.54
CA ALA A 103 -4.63 -11.36 -2.57
C ALA A 103 -5.85 -11.17 -1.67
N ASN A 104 -5.66 -10.66 -0.45
CA ASN A 104 -6.76 -10.42 0.48
C ASN A 104 -7.73 -9.34 -0.03
N VAL A 105 -7.22 -8.26 -0.62
CA VAL A 105 -8.07 -7.22 -1.22
C VAL A 105 -8.85 -7.80 -2.40
N ARG A 106 -8.21 -8.57 -3.29
CA ARG A 106 -8.87 -9.22 -4.43
C ARG A 106 -9.93 -10.23 -4.01
N LEU A 107 -9.76 -10.90 -2.88
CA LEU A 107 -10.78 -11.79 -2.32
C LEU A 107 -12.01 -11.03 -1.77
N ARG A 108 -11.82 -9.82 -1.24
CA ARG A 108 -12.91 -8.96 -0.77
C ARG A 108 -13.63 -8.25 -1.93
N ASP A 109 -12.86 -7.80 -2.91
CA ASP A 109 -13.32 -7.15 -4.13
C ASP A 109 -12.77 -7.89 -5.38
N PRO A 110 -13.54 -8.86 -5.90
CA PRO A 110 -13.15 -9.62 -7.09
C PRO A 110 -13.13 -8.80 -8.39
N VAL A 111 -13.73 -7.61 -8.40
CA VAL A 111 -13.84 -6.78 -9.61
C VAL A 111 -12.65 -5.83 -9.70
N TYR A 112 -12.43 -5.01 -8.67
CA TYR A 112 -11.38 -3.97 -8.70
C TYR A 112 -10.18 -4.30 -7.80
N GLY A 113 -10.32 -5.09 -6.75
CA GLY A 113 -9.21 -5.46 -5.86
C GLY A 113 -8.43 -4.24 -5.35
N CYS A 114 -7.10 -4.28 -5.43
CA CYS A 114 -6.25 -3.16 -5.03
C CYS A 114 -6.43 -1.90 -5.90
N MET A 115 -6.86 -2.04 -7.15
CA MET A 115 -7.14 -0.89 -8.02
C MET A 115 -8.27 -0.02 -7.48
N GLY A 116 -9.29 -0.62 -6.85
CA GLY A 116 -10.37 0.14 -6.22
C GLY A 116 -9.86 1.03 -5.07
N ALA A 117 -8.94 0.50 -4.26
CA ALA A 117 -8.30 1.28 -3.20
C ALA A 117 -7.47 2.44 -3.77
N ILE A 118 -6.71 2.19 -4.84
CA ILE A 118 -5.93 3.23 -5.53
C ILE A 118 -6.86 4.33 -6.05
N SER A 119 -7.93 3.97 -6.77
CA SER A 119 -8.88 4.94 -7.32
C SER A 119 -9.57 5.76 -6.23
N SER A 120 -9.97 5.14 -5.13
CA SER A 120 -10.57 5.85 -3.99
C SER A 120 -9.60 6.86 -3.36
N LEU A 121 -8.34 6.48 -3.19
CA LEU A 121 -7.30 7.37 -2.64
C LEU A 121 -7.02 8.53 -3.60
N GLN A 122 -6.95 8.26 -4.91
CA GLN A 122 -6.78 9.30 -5.92
C GLN A 122 -7.94 10.30 -5.91
N GLN A 123 -9.18 9.83 -5.80
CA GLN A 123 -10.35 10.71 -5.66
C GLN A 123 -10.27 11.58 -4.40
N GLN A 124 -9.83 11.00 -3.27
CA GLN A 124 -9.66 11.76 -2.03
C GLN A 124 -8.58 12.84 -2.17
N VAL A 125 -7.44 12.52 -2.79
CA VAL A 125 -6.39 13.51 -3.08
C VAL A 125 -6.94 14.64 -3.95
N GLN A 126 -7.70 14.34 -5.00
CA GLN A 126 -8.28 15.37 -5.86
C GLN A 126 -9.31 16.24 -5.13
N SER A 127 -10.15 15.63 -4.29
CA SER A 127 -11.12 16.37 -3.47
C SER A 127 -10.41 17.35 -2.54
N LEU A 128 -9.38 16.90 -1.84
CA LEU A 128 -8.60 17.75 -0.91
C LEU A 128 -7.83 18.85 -1.63
N LEU A 129 -7.27 18.57 -2.81
CA LEU A 129 -6.62 19.60 -3.63
C LEU A 129 -7.62 20.65 -4.12
N SER A 130 -8.83 20.25 -4.51
CA SER A 130 -9.89 21.17 -4.89
C SER A 130 -10.30 22.08 -3.73
N GLU A 131 -10.45 21.52 -2.53
CA GLU A 131 -10.79 22.28 -1.33
C GLU A 131 -9.69 23.28 -0.96
N LEU A 132 -8.42 22.85 -0.98
CA LEU A 132 -7.28 23.73 -0.74
C LEU A 132 -7.22 24.88 -1.75
N ASN A 133 -7.50 24.60 -3.03
CA ASN A 133 -7.50 25.63 -4.06
C ASN A 133 -8.64 26.63 -3.86
N ALA A 134 -9.85 26.15 -3.53
CA ALA A 134 -10.99 27.03 -3.23
C ALA A 134 -10.67 27.98 -2.05
N ILE A 135 -10.08 27.47 -0.97
CA ILE A 135 -9.67 28.29 0.18
C ILE A 135 -8.58 29.30 -0.21
N ARG A 136 -7.59 28.88 -1.02
CA ARG A 136 -6.54 29.79 -1.50
C ARG A 136 -7.10 30.92 -2.36
N GLU A 137 -8.05 30.61 -3.24
CA GLU A 137 -8.75 31.61 -4.05
C GLU A 137 -9.54 32.58 -3.18
N GLU A 138 -10.22 32.08 -2.13
CA GLU A 138 -10.94 32.92 -1.19
C GLU A 138 -10.01 33.87 -0.42
N ILE A 139 -8.89 33.37 0.08
CA ILE A 139 -7.85 34.18 0.75
C ILE A 139 -7.31 35.25 -0.21
N HIS A 140 -7.04 34.90 -1.46
CA HIS A 140 -6.54 35.85 -2.46
C HIS A 140 -7.56 36.97 -2.73
N LYS A 141 -8.85 36.61 -2.81
CA LYS A 141 -9.94 37.57 -2.95
C LYS A 141 -9.99 38.55 -1.77
N TYR A 142 -9.91 38.07 -0.52
CA TYR A 142 -9.90 38.96 0.65
C TYR A 142 -8.69 39.90 0.65
N LYS A 143 -7.49 39.42 0.29
CA LYS A 143 -6.29 40.25 0.20
C LYS A 143 -6.41 41.37 -0.84
N LEU A 144 -7.03 41.09 -1.99
CA LEU A 144 -7.29 42.12 -3.01
C LEU A 144 -8.29 43.17 -2.52
N ILE A 145 -9.34 42.75 -1.80
CA ILE A 145 -10.32 43.67 -1.22
C ILE A 145 -9.64 44.56 -0.17
N GLU A 146 -8.82 43.99 0.70
CA GLU A 146 -8.05 44.73 1.72
C GLU A 146 -7.13 45.78 1.07
N ALA A 147 -6.39 45.41 0.03
CA ALA A 147 -5.51 46.33 -0.70
C ALA A 147 -6.29 47.48 -1.37
N ASN A 148 -7.52 47.24 -1.84
CA ASN A 148 -8.38 48.26 -2.46
C ASN A 148 -9.12 49.15 -1.44
N MET A 149 -9.14 48.80 -0.15
CA MET A 149 -9.86 49.53 0.91
C MET A 149 -8.95 50.44 1.75
N LEU A 150 -7.64 50.53 1.47
CA LEU A 150 -6.78 51.56 2.05
C LEU A 150 -7.06 52.94 1.40
N PRO A 151 -7.40 54.00 2.17
CA PRO A 151 -7.52 55.35 1.64
C PRO A 151 -6.14 55.87 1.20
N SER A 152 -6.04 56.28 -0.06
CA SER A 152 -4.97 57.14 -0.55
C SER A 152 -5.11 58.54 0.06
N SER A 153 -4.60 58.74 1.27
CA SER A 153 -4.03 60.02 1.72
C SER A 153 -2.54 59.73 1.89
N GLU A 154 -1.64 60.25 1.05
CA GLU A 154 -1.35 61.67 0.88
C GLU A 154 -0.83 61.97 -0.54
N ALA A 155 -1.26 63.09 -1.10
CA ALA A 155 -0.57 63.77 -2.18
C ALA A 155 -0.32 65.22 -1.76
N THR A 156 0.94 65.60 -1.52
CA THR A 156 1.47 66.93 -1.87
C THR A 156 2.92 66.83 -2.36
N VAL A 157 3.28 67.78 -3.22
CA VAL A 157 4.30 67.74 -4.29
C VAL A 157 5.57 68.49 -3.87
N SER A 158 6.77 68.07 -4.32
CA SER A 158 7.86 68.98 -4.82
C SER A 158 9.10 68.27 -5.43
N ILE A 159 9.22 68.40 -6.77
CA ILE A 159 10.35 68.78 -7.65
C ILE A 159 11.82 68.51 -7.19
N ALA A 160 12.57 67.66 -7.93
CA ALA A 160 13.65 68.02 -8.88
C ALA A 160 14.74 66.93 -9.10
N THR A 161 15.09 66.76 -10.37
CA THR A 161 16.40 66.34 -10.97
C THR A 161 16.74 64.86 -11.23
N LEU A 162 17.05 64.60 -12.52
CA LEU A 162 17.66 63.41 -13.15
C LEU A 162 19.19 63.38 -12.87
N PRO A 163 19.91 62.23 -12.96
CA PRO A 163 20.28 61.66 -14.26
C PRO A 163 20.24 60.11 -14.37
N THR A 164 20.14 59.65 -15.63
CA THR A 164 20.26 58.29 -16.23
C THR A 164 21.66 57.64 -16.08
N PRO A 165 21.98 56.43 -16.63
CA PRO A 165 21.19 55.27 -17.11
C PRO A 165 21.69 53.90 -16.56
N SER A 166 20.93 52.79 -16.68
CA SER A 166 21.49 51.42 -16.84
C SER A 166 20.41 50.37 -17.15
N THR A 167 20.48 49.85 -18.38
CA THR A 167 20.25 48.45 -18.81
C THR A 167 18.96 47.73 -18.39
N THR A 168 18.02 47.71 -19.33
CA THR A 168 16.92 46.75 -19.42
C THR A 168 17.46 45.33 -19.68
N THR A 169 17.26 44.42 -18.72
CA THR A 169 17.17 42.98 -18.98
C THR A 169 16.05 42.39 -18.14
N LEU A 170 14.99 41.95 -18.82
CA LEU A 170 13.88 41.17 -18.26
C LEU A 170 14.42 39.82 -17.74
N PRO A 171 14.01 39.33 -16.56
CA PRO A 171 14.08 37.90 -16.28
C PRO A 171 12.91 37.21 -16.96
N MET A 172 13.22 36.41 -17.96
CA MET A 172 12.34 35.37 -18.46
C MET A 172 11.98 34.41 -17.33
N LEU A 173 10.71 34.02 -17.26
CA LEU A 173 10.23 32.93 -16.41
C LEU A 173 10.80 31.61 -16.95
N PRO A 174 11.54 30.80 -16.17
CA PRO A 174 11.88 29.45 -16.60
C PRO A 174 10.63 28.58 -16.55
N SER A 175 10.27 28.05 -17.70
CA SER A 175 9.48 26.83 -17.79
C SER A 175 10.35 25.65 -17.30
N SER A 176 9.73 24.70 -16.60
CA SER A 176 10.28 23.46 -16.06
C SER A 176 10.93 23.55 -14.68
N ILE A 177 10.15 23.13 -13.68
CA ILE A 177 10.66 22.38 -12.54
C ILE A 177 9.74 21.15 -12.40
N TYR A 178 9.95 20.13 -13.25
CA TYR A 178 9.84 18.76 -12.77
C TYR A 178 11.19 18.46 -12.12
N THR A 179 11.40 18.93 -10.89
CA THR A 179 12.30 18.22 -9.99
C THR A 179 11.46 17.20 -9.27
N GLN A 180 11.79 15.92 -9.47
CA GLN A 180 11.52 14.91 -8.46
C GLN A 180 12.02 15.45 -7.13
N GLN A 181 11.09 15.82 -6.27
CA GLN A 181 11.41 16.01 -4.87
C GLN A 181 11.54 14.60 -4.30
N ASP A 182 12.76 14.07 -4.31
CA ASP A 182 13.17 13.02 -3.38
C ASP A 182 13.10 13.61 -1.98
N ASN A 183 11.88 13.68 -1.45
CA ASN A 183 11.65 13.75 -0.03
C ASN A 183 11.51 12.29 0.42
N PRO A 184 12.39 11.76 1.28
CA PRO A 184 12.10 10.53 1.98
C PRO A 184 11.00 10.88 2.99
N THR A 185 9.75 10.92 2.53
CA THR A 185 8.61 10.91 3.44
C THR A 185 8.72 9.58 4.18
N ASN A 186 9.25 9.64 5.39
CA ASN A 186 9.33 8.51 6.28
C ASN A 186 7.89 8.12 6.61
N TYR A 187 7.35 7.15 5.87
CA TYR A 187 6.00 6.64 6.04
C TYR A 187 5.81 5.86 7.36
N ASN A 188 6.81 5.80 8.25
CA ASN A 188 6.75 5.02 9.49
C ASN A 188 5.99 5.70 10.65
N THR A 189 5.30 6.82 10.43
CA THR A 189 4.47 7.44 11.47
C THR A 189 3.12 7.89 10.94
N ILE A 190 2.37 6.99 10.28
CA ILE A 190 0.92 7.12 10.24
C ILE A 190 0.39 6.55 11.55
N SER A 191 0.05 7.45 12.49
CA SER A 191 -0.70 7.08 13.70
C SER A 191 -2.02 6.44 13.27
N THR A 192 -2.23 5.20 13.67
CA THR A 192 -3.40 4.35 13.36
C THR A 192 -4.70 4.78 14.04
N ASP A 193 -4.78 5.99 14.58
CA ASP A 193 -5.88 6.37 15.48
C ASP A 193 -7.15 6.87 14.78
N HIS A 194 -7.27 6.73 13.45
CA HIS A 194 -8.52 7.13 12.77
C HIS A 194 -8.94 6.29 11.56
N ILE A 195 -8.68 4.97 11.59
CA ILE A 195 -9.34 4.02 10.66
C ILE A 195 -10.56 3.41 11.35
N SER A 196 -11.63 4.20 11.47
CA SER A 196 -12.96 3.71 11.92
C SER A 196 -14.00 3.66 10.80
N TYR A 197 -13.60 3.85 9.54
CA TYR A 197 -14.53 3.96 8.40
C TYR A 197 -14.50 2.74 7.44
N PHE A 198 -14.28 1.54 7.96
CA PHE A 198 -14.59 0.31 7.24
C PHE A 198 -15.55 -0.55 8.05
N ASN A 199 -16.84 -0.27 7.89
CA ASN A 199 -17.96 -1.11 8.32
C ASN A 199 -18.88 -1.35 7.13
#